data_AF-A0A944Y6G4-F1
#
_entry.id   AF-A0A944Y6G4-F1
#
_cell.length_a   1.000
_cell.length_b   1.000
_cell.length_c   1.000
_cell.angle_alpha   90.00
_cell.angle_beta   90.00
_cell.angle_gamma   90.00
#
_symmetry.space_group_name_H-M   'P 1'
#
loop_
_entity.id
_entity.type
_entity.pdbx_description
1 polymer ?
#
loop_
_entity_poly.entity_id
_entity_poly.type
_entity_poly.pdbx_seq_one_letter_code
_entity_poly.pdbx_strand_id
1 'polypeptide(L)'
;FISLGIGVKYVGITIDEMRRDIVAGLGFCILLLLLTLAVLGLVMKFELAPAVEAILSLAPGGQAELVVMALIAGADMGFVVSHHLLRIFIVILGAPILARIMRAKPPR
;
A
#
# COMPACT_ATOMS: atom_id res chain seq x y z
N PHE A 1 -2.87 1.64 24.08
CA PHE A 1 -1.41 1.53 24.33
C PHE A 1 -0.57 1.86 23.10
N ILE A 2 -0.80 1.25 21.92
CA ILE A 2 0.03 1.49 20.71
C ILE A 2 0.02 2.96 20.27
N SER A 3 -1.16 3.59 20.15
CA SER A 3 -1.28 4.99 19.73
C SER A 3 -0.60 5.98 20.68
N LEU A 4 -0.68 5.71 21.98
CA LEU A 4 -0.03 6.52 23.03
C LEU A 4 1.50 6.34 23.00
N GLY A 5 1.99 5.11 22.80
CA GLY A 5 3.42 4.83 22.64
C GLY A 5 4.02 5.44 21.37
N ILE A 6 3.26 5.50 20.27
CA ILE A 6 3.64 6.22 19.05
C ILE A 6 3.67 7.72 19.32
N GLY A 7 2.67 8.28 20.02
CA GLY A 7 2.60 9.71 20.34
C GLY A 7 3.80 10.22 21.15
N VAL A 8 4.28 9.44 22.13
CA VAL A 8 5.48 9.80 22.92
C VAL A 8 6.74 9.90 22.06
N LYS A 9 6.82 9.18 20.92
CA LYS A 9 7.97 9.28 19.99
C LYS A 9 8.03 10.60 19.22
N TYR A 10 6.98 11.41 19.24
CA TYR A 10 6.97 12.74 18.61
C TYR A 10 7.50 13.84 19.52
N VAL A 11 7.78 13.56 20.79
CA VAL A 11 8.36 14.55 21.72
C VAL A 11 9.74 14.95 21.23
N GLY A 12 9.93 16.24 20.93
CA GLY A 12 11.20 16.80 20.48
C GLY A 12 11.37 16.87 18.95
N ILE A 13 10.40 16.40 18.15
CA ILE A 13 10.41 16.56 16.69
C ILE A 13 10.14 18.02 16.32
N THR A 14 10.96 18.57 15.42
CA THR A 14 10.83 19.94 14.94
C THR A 14 9.82 20.04 13.78
N ILE A 15 9.29 21.25 13.57
CA ILE A 15 8.35 21.52 12.46
C ILE A 15 9.02 21.27 11.09
N ASP A 16 10.32 21.55 10.95
CA ASP A 16 11.05 21.34 9.71
C ASP A 16 11.22 19.84 9.37
N GLU A 17 11.50 19.01 10.38
CA GLU A 17 11.53 17.55 10.24
C GLU A 17 10.16 17.02 9.85
N MET A 18 9.11 17.44 10.57
CA MET A 18 7.74 17.06 10.27
C MET A 18 7.32 17.45 8.85
N ARG A 19 7.67 18.66 8.38
CA ARG A 19 7.36 19.10 7.01
C ARG A 19 8.09 18.24 5.99
N ARG A 20 9.36 17.92 6.22
CA ARG A 20 10.14 17.06 5.32
C ARG A 20 9.51 15.67 5.19
N ASP A 21 9.12 15.08 6.32
CA ASP A 21 8.52 13.74 6.34
C ASP A 21 7.13 13.72 5.70
N ILE A 22 6.30 14.75 5.94
CA ILE A 22 5.00 14.90 5.28
C ILE A 22 5.18 15.04 3.76
N VAL A 23 6.13 15.87 3.30
CA VAL A 23 6.38 16.04 1.86
C VAL A 23 6.88 14.74 1.23
N ALA A 24 7.78 14.01 1.90
CA ALA A 24 8.23 12.70 1.45
C ALA A 24 7.06 11.69 1.40
N GLY A 25 6.19 11.69 2.41
CA GLY A 25 5.00 10.86 2.48
C GLY A 25 4.00 11.16 1.35
N LEU A 26 3.75 12.44 1.06
CA LEU A 26 2.92 12.85 -0.08
C LEU A 26 3.52 12.40 -1.41
N GLY A 27 4.83 12.58 -1.60
CA GLY A 27 5.54 12.11 -2.79
C GLY A 27 5.41 10.60 -2.97
N PHE A 28 5.53 9.84 -1.87
CA PHE A 28 5.33 8.39 -1.87
C PHE A 28 3.88 8.00 -2.23
N CYS A 29 2.88 8.68 -1.67
CA CYS A 29 1.47 8.44 -2.03
C CYS A 29 1.20 8.69 -3.51
N ILE A 30 1.74 9.77 -4.08
CA ILE A 30 1.61 10.09 -5.51
C ILE A 30 2.28 9.00 -6.36
N LEU A 31 3.48 8.57 -5.98
CA LEU A 31 4.20 7.50 -6.68
C LEU A 31 3.39 6.20 -6.69
N LEU A 32 2.86 5.80 -5.54
CA LEU A 32 2.01 4.60 -5.44
C LEU A 32 0.74 4.74 -6.27
N LEU A 33 0.08 5.89 -6.24
CA LEU A 33 -1.11 6.15 -7.04
C LEU A 33 -0.83 6.00 -8.54
N LEU A 34 0.25 6.61 -9.03
CA LEU A 34 0.65 6.51 -10.42
C LEU A 34 0.99 5.08 -10.83
N LEU A 35 1.70 4.34 -9.97
CA LEU A 35 2.02 2.94 -10.21
C LEU A 35 0.75 2.08 -10.27
N THR A 36 -0.19 2.28 -9.35
CA THR A 36 -1.49 1.60 -9.38
C THR A 36 -2.24 1.91 -10.67
N LEU A 37 -2.34 3.19 -11.07
CA LEU A 37 -3.03 3.57 -12.30
C LEU A 37 -2.39 2.95 -13.54
N ALA A 38 -1.06 2.88 -13.59
CA ALA A 38 -0.35 2.24 -14.69
C ALA A 38 -0.66 0.74 -14.79
N VAL A 39 -0.61 0.01 -13.67
CA VAL A 39 -0.92 -1.43 -13.63
C VAL A 39 -2.40 -1.69 -13.92
N LEU A 40 -3.30 -0.89 -13.35
CA LEU A 40 -4.73 -0.97 -13.61
C LEU A 40 -5.03 -0.72 -15.10
N GLY A 41 -4.39 0.28 -15.71
CA GLY A 41 -4.51 0.54 -17.15
C GLY A 41 -4.10 -0.66 -18.01
N LEU A 42 -3.04 -1.40 -17.61
CA LEU A 42 -2.66 -2.65 -18.28
C LEU A 42 -3.70 -3.75 -18.09
N VAL A 43 -4.16 -3.97 -16.86
CA VAL A 43 -5.18 -4.99 -16.53
C VAL A 43 -6.46 -4.76 -17.34
N MET A 44 -6.91 -3.50 -17.42
CA MET A 44 -8.10 -3.12 -18.19
C MET A 44 -7.88 -3.27 -19.69
N LYS A 45 -6.71 -2.89 -20.21
CA LYS A 45 -6.39 -2.99 -21.65
C LYS A 45 -6.40 -4.44 -22.16
N PHE A 46 -5.99 -5.37 -21.33
CA PHE A 46 -5.89 -6.78 -21.68
C PHE A 46 -7.05 -7.63 -21.13
N GLU A 47 -8.05 -6.99 -20.50
CA GLU A 47 -9.24 -7.65 -19.94
C GLU A 47 -8.93 -8.80 -18.95
N LEU A 48 -7.86 -8.64 -18.14
CA LEU A 48 -7.41 -9.70 -17.21
C LEU A 48 -8.38 -9.94 -16.06
N ALA A 49 -9.20 -8.95 -15.72
CA ALA A 49 -10.14 -9.02 -14.61
C ALA A 49 -11.33 -8.07 -14.83
N PRO A 50 -12.49 -8.35 -14.21
CA PRO A 50 -13.60 -7.42 -14.15
C PRO A 50 -13.18 -6.06 -13.55
N ALA A 51 -13.75 -4.98 -14.08
CA ALA A 51 -13.30 -3.62 -13.79
C ALA A 51 -13.37 -3.26 -12.30
N VAL A 52 -14.47 -3.60 -11.63
CA VAL A 52 -14.70 -3.22 -10.23
C VAL A 52 -13.72 -3.96 -9.31
N GLU A 53 -13.56 -5.26 -9.52
CA GLU A 53 -12.64 -6.14 -8.83
C GLU A 53 -11.18 -5.70 -9.04
N ALA A 54 -10.81 -5.36 -10.27
CA ALA A 54 -9.48 -4.86 -10.62
C ALA A 54 -9.18 -3.52 -9.90
N ILE A 55 -10.13 -2.58 -9.93
CA ILE A 55 -9.98 -1.28 -9.25
C ILE A 55 -9.84 -1.49 -7.74
N LEU A 56 -10.75 -2.25 -7.12
CA LEU A 56 -10.76 -2.45 -5.67
C LEU A 56 -9.59 -3.28 -5.16
N SER A 57 -9.07 -4.22 -5.96
CA SER A 57 -7.90 -5.02 -5.59
C SER A 57 -6.57 -4.28 -5.74
N LEU A 58 -6.44 -3.39 -6.73
CA LEU A 58 -5.21 -2.66 -7.02
C LEU A 58 -5.15 -1.28 -6.34
N ALA A 59 -6.28 -0.73 -5.92
CA ALA A 59 -6.36 0.57 -5.27
C ALA A 59 -5.44 0.64 -4.04
N PRO A 60 -4.66 1.73 -3.89
CA PRO A 60 -3.94 1.98 -2.64
C PRO A 60 -4.97 2.33 -1.56
N GLY A 61 -4.96 1.61 -0.44
CA GLY A 61 -5.91 1.81 0.65
C GLY A 61 -5.83 0.73 1.71
N GLY A 62 -6.70 0.84 2.72
CA GLY A 62 -6.85 -0.16 3.76
C GLY A 62 -7.62 -1.37 3.24
N GLN A 63 -7.12 -2.58 3.53
CA GLN A 63 -7.79 -3.83 3.14
C GLN A 63 -9.24 -3.88 3.67
N ALA A 64 -9.47 -3.43 4.91
CA ALA A 64 -10.81 -3.43 5.51
C ALA A 64 -11.80 -2.53 4.74
N GLU A 65 -11.38 -1.32 4.36
CA GLU A 65 -12.23 -0.37 3.63
C GLU A 65 -12.59 -0.91 2.23
N LEU A 66 -11.60 -1.44 1.51
CA LEU A 66 -11.80 -1.93 0.14
C LEU A 66 -12.65 -3.20 0.09
N VAL A 67 -12.57 -4.06 1.12
CA VAL A 67 -13.45 -5.23 1.23
C VAL A 67 -14.89 -4.83 1.53
N VAL A 68 -15.10 -3.81 2.37
CA VAL A 68 -16.45 -3.25 2.60
C VAL A 68 -17.00 -2.64 1.31
N MET A 69 -16.17 -1.92 0.54
CA MET A 69 -16.58 -1.39 -0.77
C MET A 69 -16.90 -2.51 -1.76
N ALA A 70 -16.13 -3.61 -1.77
CA ALA A 70 -16.41 -4.78 -2.61
C ALA A 70 -17.76 -5.43 -2.26
N LEU A 71 -18.04 -5.57 -0.96
CA LEU A 71 -19.33 -6.07 -0.48
C LEU A 71 -20.48 -5.17 -0.94
N ILE A 72 -20.35 -3.86 -0.78
CA ILE A 72 -21.39 -2.89 -1.16
C ILE A 72 -21.57 -2.84 -2.69
N ALA A 73 -20.49 -2.93 -3.44
CA ALA A 73 -20.51 -2.93 -4.90
C ALA A 73 -20.96 -4.27 -5.52
N GLY A 74 -21.16 -5.31 -4.70
CA GLY A 74 -21.50 -6.66 -5.17
C GLY A 74 -20.37 -7.35 -5.93
N ALA A 75 -19.13 -6.90 -5.74
CA ALA A 75 -17.94 -7.47 -6.36
C ALA A 75 -17.48 -8.75 -5.64
N ASP A 76 -16.68 -9.58 -6.31
CA ASP A 76 -16.10 -10.77 -5.69
C ASP A 76 -15.10 -10.39 -4.57
N MET A 77 -15.55 -10.50 -3.31
CA MET A 77 -14.73 -10.26 -2.13
C MET A 77 -13.54 -11.22 -2.04
N GLY A 78 -13.68 -12.46 -2.49
CA GLY A 78 -12.61 -13.46 -2.49
C GLY A 78 -11.46 -13.02 -3.42
N PHE A 79 -11.79 -12.46 -4.58
CA PHE A 79 -10.80 -11.87 -5.48
C PHE A 79 -10.06 -10.70 -4.83
N VAL A 80 -10.78 -9.74 -4.23
CA VAL A 80 -10.18 -8.55 -3.60
C VAL A 80 -9.30 -8.94 -2.41
N VAL A 81 -9.79 -9.81 -1.53
CA VAL A 81 -9.06 -10.28 -0.34
C VAL A 81 -7.80 -11.06 -0.74
N SER A 82 -7.91 -11.97 -1.70
CA SER A 82 -6.76 -12.79 -2.13
C SER A 82 -5.63 -11.93 -2.71
N HIS A 83 -5.94 -10.90 -3.50
CA HIS A 83 -4.94 -9.95 -4.00
C HIS A 83 -4.24 -9.17 -2.89
N HIS A 84 -5.01 -8.71 -1.89
CA HIS A 84 -4.44 -7.99 -0.74
C HIS A 84 -3.55 -8.89 0.11
N LEU A 85 -3.95 -10.14 0.33
CA LEU A 85 -3.13 -11.13 1.04
C LEU A 85 -1.85 -11.42 0.25
N LEU A 86 -1.94 -11.65 -1.06
CA LEU A 86 -0.78 -11.86 -1.92
C LEU A 86 0.24 -10.72 -1.79
N ARG A 87 -0.22 -9.46 -1.82
CA ARG A 87 0.63 -8.28 -1.59
C ARG A 87 1.36 -8.37 -0.25
N ILE A 88 0.65 -8.69 0.83
CA ILE A 88 1.23 -8.83 2.17
C ILE A 88 2.29 -9.93 2.19
N PHE A 89 1.98 -11.11 1.62
CA PHE A 89 2.91 -12.22 1.53
C PHE A 89 4.18 -11.84 0.76
N ILE A 90 4.05 -11.21 -0.41
CA ILE A 90 5.18 -10.77 -1.24
C ILE A 90 6.04 -9.75 -0.49
N VAL A 91 5.44 -8.78 0.21
CA VAL A 91 6.21 -7.75 0.91
C VAL A 91 6.92 -8.33 2.14
N ILE A 92 6.23 -9.11 2.97
CA ILE A 92 6.81 -9.68 4.20
C ILE A 92 7.97 -10.62 3.87
N LEU A 93 7.80 -11.50 2.88
CA LEU A 93 8.84 -12.47 2.51
C LEU A 93 9.89 -11.84 1.59
N GLY A 94 9.47 -11.01 0.64
CA GLY A 94 10.33 -10.45 -0.40
C GLY A 94 11.23 -9.32 0.08
N ALA A 95 10.76 -8.45 0.98
CA ALA A 95 11.57 -7.33 1.49
C ALA A 95 12.90 -7.77 2.12
N PRO A 96 12.96 -8.75 3.07
CA PRO A 96 14.24 -9.17 3.64
C PRO A 96 15.14 -9.91 2.62
N ILE A 97 14.54 -10.67 1.69
CA ILE A 97 15.29 -11.33 0.61
C ILE A 97 15.95 -10.29 -0.29
N LEU A 98 15.18 -9.30 -0.74
CA LEU A 98 15.68 -8.23 -1.59
C LEU A 98 16.74 -7.39 -0.88
N ALA A 99 16.53 -7.05 0.40
CA ALA A 99 17.52 -6.35 1.21
C ALA A 99 18.85 -7.11 1.30
N ARG A 100 18.80 -8.45 1.46
CA ARG A 100 20.00 -9.31 1.48
C ARG A 100 20.70 -9.34 0.12
N ILE A 101 19.96 -9.49 -0.97
CA ILE A 101 20.51 -9.51 -2.34
C ILE A 101 21.19 -8.18 -2.67
N MET A 102 20.53 -7.07 -2.34
CA MET A 102 21.04 -5.72 -2.60
C MET A 102 22.17 -5.29 -1.65
N ARG A 103 22.56 -6.15 -0.68
CA ARG A 103 23.49 -5.81 0.42
C ARG A 103 23.10 -4.48 1.08
N ALA A 104 21.81 -4.26 1.27
CA ALA A 104 21.30 -3.02 1.83
C ALA A 104 21.92 -2.81 3.21
N LYS A 105 22.57 -1.66 3.39
CA LYS A 105 23.21 -1.31 4.66
C LYS A 105 22.10 -1.16 5.71
N PRO A 106 22.23 -1.73 6.92
CA PRO A 106 21.22 -1.54 7.94
C PRO A 106 20.99 -0.04 8.19
N PRO A 107 19.73 0.40 8.37
CA PRO A 107 19.45 1.78 8.71
C PRO A 107 20.21 2.15 10.00
N ARG A 108 20.87 3.32 9.97
CA ARG A 108 21.65 3.85 11.10
C ARG A 108 20.75 4.40 12.18
#